data_AF-A0A1J8QBV3-F1
#
_entry.id   AF-A0A1J8QBV3-F1
#
_cell.length_a   1.000
_cell.length_b   1.000
_cell.length_c   1.000
_cell.angle_alpha   90.00
_cell.angle_beta   90.00
_cell.angle_gamma   90.00
#
_symmetry.space_group_name_H-M   'P 1'
#
loop_
_entity.id
_entity.type
_entity.pdbx_description
1 polymer ?
#
loop_
_entity_poly.entity_id
_entity_poly.type
_entity_poly.pdbx_seq_one_letter_code
_entity_poly.pdbx_strand_id
1 'polypeptide(L)'
;MKQNEKDPRVTDVSFEDGQVIRARYIIGADGARSTIRSIAGIGFSDPDGPKLASDPIAQMVSADLTFDREPVGIQTIVGDFNVIVSPKGFVFLTPFGTRFNAELTRDGKPVTKPIFRIGCA
;
A
#
# COMPACT_ATOMS: atom_id res chain seq x y z
N MET A 1 -20.92 0.41 1.28
CA MET A 1 -20.22 0.60 2.58
C MET A 1 -20.92 1.72 3.33
N LYS A 2 -21.27 1.53 4.60
CA LYS A 2 -21.87 2.58 5.45
C LYS A 2 -21.41 2.45 6.90
N GLN A 3 -21.35 3.55 7.64
CA GLN A 3 -21.13 3.49 9.09
C GLN A 3 -22.25 2.67 9.74
N ASN A 4 -21.89 1.80 10.69
CA ASN A 4 -22.87 0.98 11.39
C ASN A 4 -23.73 1.86 12.32
N GLU A 5 -25.03 1.61 12.34
CA GLU A 5 -26.01 2.42 13.09
C GLU A 5 -25.90 2.27 14.62
N LYS A 6 -25.35 1.15 15.10
CA LYS A 6 -25.25 0.83 16.54
C LYS A 6 -23.86 1.06 17.12
N ASP A 7 -22.81 0.89 16.32
CA ASP A 7 -21.43 1.21 16.71
C ASP A 7 -20.76 2.11 15.65
N PRO A 8 -20.58 3.41 15.93
CA PRO A 8 -19.98 4.33 14.96
C PRO A 8 -18.51 4.03 14.64
N ARG A 9 -17.85 3.13 15.38
CA ARG A 9 -16.45 2.70 15.13
C ARG A 9 -16.36 1.53 14.16
N VAL A 10 -17.49 1.06 13.66
CA VAL A 10 -17.59 -0.10 12.76
C VAL A 10 -18.28 0.34 11.47
N THR A 11 -17.85 -0.24 10.37
CA THR A 11 -18.42 -0.02 9.05
C THR A 11 -19.01 -1.33 8.52
N ASP A 12 -20.21 -1.23 7.95
CA ASP A 12 -20.90 -2.31 7.26
C ASP A 12 -20.53 -2.30 5.77
N VAL A 13 -20.02 -3.42 5.27
CA VAL A 13 -19.76 -3.66 3.85
C VAL A 13 -20.77 -4.68 3.34
N SER A 14 -21.64 -4.24 2.44
CA SER A 14 -22.63 -5.09 1.78
C SER A 14 -22.10 -5.60 0.45
N PHE A 15 -22.30 -6.88 0.19
CA PHE A 15 -21.97 -7.57 -1.05
C PHE A 15 -23.25 -7.80 -1.87
N GLU A 16 -23.10 -8.11 -3.16
CA GLU A 16 -24.22 -8.27 -4.09
C GLU A 16 -25.13 -9.46 -3.74
N ASP A 17 -24.59 -10.47 -3.06
CA ASP A 17 -25.32 -11.63 -2.55
C ASP A 17 -26.12 -11.34 -1.27
N GLY A 18 -26.08 -10.11 -0.77
CA GLY A 18 -26.72 -9.69 0.47
C GLY A 18 -25.90 -9.96 1.73
N GLN A 19 -24.71 -10.55 1.63
CA GLN A 19 -23.82 -10.70 2.77
C GLN A 19 -23.38 -9.33 3.29
N VAL A 20 -23.26 -9.19 4.61
CA VAL A 20 -22.73 -7.99 5.26
C VAL A 20 -21.58 -8.35 6.18
N ILE A 21 -20.41 -7.77 5.91
CA ILE A 21 -19.24 -7.86 6.78
C ILE A 21 -19.15 -6.59 7.63
N ARG A 22 -18.89 -6.77 8.93
CA ARG A 22 -18.64 -5.69 9.89
C ARG A 22 -17.16 -5.62 10.22
N ALA A 23 -16.54 -4.48 9.97
CA ALA A 23 -15.12 -4.29 10.26
C ALA A 23 -14.84 -2.91 10.84
N ARG A 24 -13.79 -2.82 11.65
CA ARG A 24 -13.26 -1.54 12.17
C ARG A 24 -12.40 -0.82 11.12
N TYR A 25 -11.80 -1.57 10.21
CA TYR A 25 -10.94 -1.06 9.15
C TYR A 25 -11.25 -1.79 7.85
N ILE A 26 -11.20 -1.07 6.74
CA ILE A 26 -11.40 -1.58 5.39
C ILE A 26 -10.25 -1.03 4.55
N ILE A 27 -9.56 -1.91 3.83
CA ILE A 27 -8.43 -1.56 2.95
C ILE A 27 -8.90 -1.75 1.51
N GLY A 28 -8.95 -0.66 0.74
CA GLY A 28 -9.25 -0.70 -0.69
C GLY A 28 -8.04 -1.17 -1.50
N ALA A 29 -7.95 -2.47 -1.74
CA ALA A 29 -6.93 -3.09 -2.59
C ALA A 29 -7.54 -3.64 -3.91
N ASP A 30 -8.57 -2.96 -4.41
CA ASP A 30 -9.44 -3.34 -5.53
C ASP A 30 -9.07 -2.65 -6.86
N GLY A 31 -7.84 -2.13 -6.95
CA GLY A 31 -7.22 -1.67 -8.19
C GLY A 31 -7.58 -0.23 -8.61
N ALA A 32 -7.19 0.13 -9.84
CA ALA A 32 -7.28 1.51 -10.35
C ALA A 32 -8.71 2.06 -10.38
N ARG A 33 -9.70 1.19 -10.61
CA ARG A 33 -11.15 1.52 -10.58
C ARG A 33 -11.80 1.09 -9.26
N SER A 34 -11.13 1.43 -8.15
CA SER A 34 -11.55 1.04 -6.80
C SER A 34 -12.99 1.44 -6.47
N THR A 35 -13.81 0.44 -6.18
CA THR A 35 -15.16 0.57 -5.62
C THR A 35 -15.10 1.16 -4.22
N ILE A 36 -14.12 0.76 -3.41
CA ILE A 36 -13.94 1.29 -2.04
C ILE A 36 -13.68 2.80 -2.08
N ARG A 37 -12.74 3.25 -2.93
CA ARG A 37 -12.42 4.67 -3.12
C ARG A 37 -13.67 5.45 -3.54
N SER A 38 -14.39 4.95 -4.54
CA SER A 38 -15.61 5.59 -5.06
C SER A 38 -16.70 5.72 -3.99
N ILE A 39 -16.98 4.65 -3.24
CA ILE A 39 -18.01 4.69 -2.19
C ILE A 39 -17.61 5.62 -1.03
N ALA A 40 -16.31 5.71 -0.72
CA ALA A 40 -15.80 6.62 0.31
C ALA A 40 -15.82 8.11 -0.11
N GLY A 41 -16.18 8.42 -1.37
CA GLY A 41 -16.18 9.78 -1.88
C GLY A 41 -14.78 10.38 -2.06
N ILE A 42 -13.76 9.52 -2.17
CA ILE A 42 -12.38 9.96 -2.37
C ILE A 42 -12.19 10.22 -3.87
N GLY A 43 -11.88 11.47 -4.22
CA GLY A 43 -11.60 11.87 -5.60
C GLY A 43 -10.41 11.11 -6.19
N PHE A 44 -10.49 10.74 -7.46
CA PHE A 44 -9.35 10.22 -8.22
C PHE A 44 -8.73 11.36 -9.02
N SER A 45 -7.95 12.18 -8.35
CA SER A 45 -7.29 13.33 -8.96
C SER A 45 -5.93 13.51 -8.32
N ASP A 46 -4.98 13.97 -9.12
CA ASP A 46 -3.70 14.42 -8.60
C ASP A 46 -3.96 15.59 -7.63
N PRO A 47 -3.41 15.57 -6.40
CA PRO A 47 -3.57 16.67 -5.45
C PRO A 47 -3.11 18.02 -6.01
N ASP A 48 -2.22 18.03 -7.01
CA ASP A 48 -1.71 19.24 -7.67
C ASP A 48 -2.58 19.69 -8.88
N GLY A 49 -3.72 19.03 -9.12
CA GLY A 49 -4.69 19.37 -10.16
C GLY A 49 -4.45 18.68 -11.51
N PRO A 50 -5.21 19.03 -12.56
CA PRO A 50 -5.24 18.30 -13.84
C PRO A 50 -4.02 18.56 -14.75
N LYS A 51 -2.83 18.80 -14.17
CA LYS A 51 -1.58 18.90 -14.92
C LYS A 51 -0.82 17.59 -14.80
N LEU A 52 -0.86 16.85 -15.90
CA LEU A 52 0.07 15.76 -16.20
C LEU A 52 1.48 16.22 -15.90
N ALA A 53 2.05 15.80 -14.77
CA ALA A 53 3.44 15.46 -14.82
C ALA A 53 3.50 14.30 -15.82
N SER A 54 3.99 14.58 -17.03
CA SER A 54 4.41 13.56 -18.00
C SER A 54 5.57 12.70 -17.48
N ASP A 55 5.85 12.79 -16.18
CA ASP A 55 6.90 12.11 -15.46
C ASP A 55 6.25 10.96 -14.67
N PRO A 56 6.44 9.71 -15.11
CA PRO A 56 5.95 8.53 -14.41
C PRO A 56 6.33 8.51 -12.93
N ILE A 57 7.46 9.12 -12.54
CA ILE A 57 7.93 9.16 -11.16
C ILE A 57 7.03 10.03 -10.27
N ALA A 58 6.39 11.05 -10.82
CA ALA A 58 5.53 11.96 -10.05
C ALA A 58 4.27 11.27 -9.50
N GLN A 59 3.80 10.19 -10.13
CA GLN A 59 2.65 9.41 -9.68
C GLN A 59 3.05 8.11 -8.96
N MET A 60 4.33 7.96 -8.62
CA MET A 60 4.82 6.76 -7.96
C MET A 60 4.16 6.59 -6.59
N VAL A 61 3.53 5.45 -6.38
CA VAL A 61 3.01 5.05 -5.06
C VAL A 61 4.04 4.16 -4.41
N SER A 62 4.45 4.48 -3.18
CA SER A 62 5.35 3.66 -2.39
C SER A 62 4.74 3.29 -1.04
N ALA A 63 5.11 2.12 -0.53
CA ALA A 63 4.77 1.69 0.81
C ALA A 63 5.97 0.97 1.46
N ASP A 64 6.01 1.00 2.79
CA ASP A 64 6.96 0.24 3.57
C ASP A 64 6.26 -0.99 4.15
N LEU A 65 6.88 -2.17 4.01
CA LEU A 65 6.29 -3.44 4.41
C LEU A 65 7.31 -4.37 5.07
N THR A 66 6.79 -5.32 5.84
CA THR A 66 7.57 -6.44 6.38
C THR A 66 6.96 -7.73 5.86
N PHE A 67 7.78 -8.78 5.66
CA PHE A 67 7.30 -10.08 5.24
C PHE A 67 7.33 -11.08 6.40
N ASP A 68 6.35 -11.99 6.46
CA ASP A 68 6.37 -13.10 7.42
C ASP A 68 7.45 -14.13 7.11
N ARG A 69 7.73 -14.33 5.81
CA ARG A 69 8.90 -15.05 5.32
C ARG A 69 9.60 -14.12 4.37
N GLU A 70 10.89 -13.86 4.60
CA GLU A 70 11.67 -13.03 3.69
C GLU A 70 11.53 -13.55 2.26
N PRO A 71 11.23 -12.69 1.28
CA PRO A 71 11.13 -13.13 -0.10
C PRO A 71 12.51 -13.65 -0.50
N VAL A 72 12.56 -14.77 -1.24
CA VAL A 72 13.81 -15.35 -1.76
C VAL A 72 13.71 -15.50 -3.29
N GLY A 73 14.79 -15.20 -4.02
CA GLY A 73 14.90 -15.45 -5.46
C GLY A 73 14.97 -14.18 -6.31
N ILE A 74 14.45 -14.23 -7.55
CA ILE A 74 14.55 -13.16 -8.58
C ILE A 74 13.91 -11.83 -8.15
N GLN A 75 13.13 -11.83 -7.06
CA GLN A 75 12.45 -10.66 -6.49
C GLN A 75 13.22 -10.05 -5.31
N THR A 76 14.28 -10.71 -4.84
CA THR A 76 15.08 -10.36 -3.67
C THR A 76 16.44 -11.02 -3.77
N ILE A 77 17.30 -10.51 -4.66
CA ILE A 77 18.74 -10.69 -4.45
C ILE A 77 19.03 -10.00 -3.11
N VAL A 78 19.48 -10.78 -2.12
CA VAL A 78 19.61 -10.34 -0.73
C VAL A 78 20.50 -9.09 -0.67
N GLY A 79 19.92 -7.97 -0.25
CA GLY A 79 20.63 -6.68 -0.13
C GLY A 79 20.54 -5.75 -1.34
N ASP A 80 19.86 -6.15 -2.42
CA ASP A 80 19.84 -5.38 -3.68
C ASP A 80 18.48 -4.77 -4.01
N PHE A 81 18.54 -3.76 -4.88
CA PHE A 81 17.39 -3.09 -5.50
C PHE A 81 16.81 -3.95 -6.63
N ASN A 82 15.58 -4.46 -6.45
CA ASN A 82 14.91 -5.30 -7.43
C ASN A 82 13.88 -4.46 -8.19
N VAL A 83 13.88 -4.53 -9.53
CA VAL A 83 12.91 -3.81 -10.38
C VAL A 83 12.37 -4.73 -11.45
N ILE A 84 11.05 -4.72 -11.61
CA ILE A 84 10.33 -5.28 -12.74
C ILE A 84 9.86 -4.11 -13.59
N VAL A 85 10.36 -4.01 -14.82
CA VAL A 85 10.03 -2.93 -15.75
C VAL A 85 9.16 -3.46 -16.88
N SER A 86 8.17 -2.67 -17.29
CA SER A 86 7.32 -2.88 -18.46
C SER A 86 7.23 -1.58 -19.27
N PRO A 87 6.76 -1.62 -20.53
CA PRO A 87 6.51 -0.39 -21.30
C PRO A 87 5.48 0.56 -20.67
N LYS A 88 4.68 0.09 -19.71
CA LYS A 88 3.60 0.86 -19.07
C LYS A 88 3.94 1.30 -17.65
N GLY A 89 5.13 0.98 -17.14
CA GLY A 89 5.48 1.26 -15.76
C GLY A 89 6.44 0.25 -15.17
N PHE A 90 6.77 0.44 -13.89
CA PHE A 90 7.68 -0.39 -13.13
C PHE A 90 7.12 -0.70 -11.75
N VAL A 91 7.63 -1.79 -11.16
CA VAL A 91 7.50 -2.11 -9.74
C VAL A 91 8.89 -2.35 -9.20
N PHE A 92 9.23 -1.79 -8.05
CA PHE A 92 10.49 -2.09 -7.37
C PHE A 92 10.27 -2.56 -5.95
N LEU A 93 11.24 -3.31 -5.45
CA LEU A 93 11.35 -3.74 -4.07
C LEU A 93 12.80 -3.58 -3.62
N THR A 94 13.01 -2.88 -2.52
CA THR A 94 14.35 -2.71 -1.92
C THR A 94 14.32 -2.92 -0.42
N PRO A 95 15.24 -3.70 0.15
CA PRO A 95 15.39 -3.77 1.60
C PRO A 95 15.96 -2.44 2.12
N PHE A 96 15.50 -2.00 3.29
CA PHE A 96 16.23 -1.00 4.04
C PHE A 96 17.45 -1.62 4.70
N GLY A 97 18.56 -0.88 4.72
CA GLY A 97 19.79 -1.32 5.39
C GLY A 97 19.56 -1.55 6.88
N THR A 98 20.33 -2.47 7.46
CA THR A 98 20.26 -2.83 8.90
C THR A 98 20.43 -1.63 9.84
N ARG A 99 21.13 -0.57 9.39
CA ARG A 99 21.26 0.70 10.12
C ARG A 99 19.93 1.45 10.28
N PHE A 100 19.08 1.46 9.26
CA PHE A 100 17.78 2.12 9.30
C PHE A 100 16.83 1.43 10.30
N ASN A 101 16.86 0.10 10.33
CA ASN A 101 16.09 -0.68 11.32
C ASN A 101 16.56 -0.35 12.75
N ALA A 102 17.89 -0.23 12.97
CA ALA A 102 18.44 0.16 14.26
C ALA A 102 18.01 1.58 14.70
N GLU A 103 17.92 2.53 13.76
CA GLU A 103 17.40 3.88 14.05
C GLU A 103 15.92 3.86 14.45
N LEU A 104 15.08 3.10 13.74
CA LEU A 104 13.66 2.98 14.06
C LEU A 104 13.40 2.30 15.42
N THR A 105 14.33 1.47 15.90
CA THR A 105 14.22 0.85 17.23
C THR A 105 14.55 1.80 18.39
N ARG A 106 15.11 2.98 18.12
CA ARG A 106 15.60 3.93 19.13
C ARG A 106 14.46 4.51 20.00
N ASP A 107 13.26 4.69 19.43
CA ASP A 107 12.15 5.39 20.08
C ASP A 107 11.02 4.46 20.60
N GLY A 108 11.35 3.18 20.87
CA GLY A 108 10.61 2.40 21.87
C GLY A 108 9.75 1.23 21.37
N LYS A 109 9.85 0.81 20.11
CA LYS A 109 9.41 -0.54 19.70
C LYS A 109 10.42 -1.16 18.74
N PRO A 110 11.08 -2.27 19.09
CA PRO A 110 12.03 -2.89 18.20
C PRO A 110 11.30 -3.46 16.98
N VAL A 111 11.69 -2.98 15.79
CA VAL A 111 11.33 -3.63 14.52
C VAL A 111 12.22 -4.85 14.38
N THR A 112 11.66 -6.04 14.58
CA THR A 112 12.40 -7.30 14.60
C THR A 112 12.52 -7.96 13.22
N LYS A 113 11.74 -7.50 12.23
CA LYS A 113 11.74 -7.98 10.85
C LYS A 113 12.39 -6.92 9.94
N PRO A 114 13.08 -7.30 8.86
CA PRO A 114 13.56 -6.32 7.90
C PRO A 114 12.40 -5.56 7.27
N ILE A 115 12.57 -4.24 7.11
CA ILE A 115 11.64 -3.39 6.38
C ILE A 115 12.09 -3.33 4.92
N PHE A 116 11.11 -3.39 4.02
CA PHE A 116 11.30 -3.21 2.60
C PHE A 116 10.48 -2.02 2.13
N ARG A 117 10.98 -1.27 1.15
CA ARG A 117 10.19 -0.33 0.38
C ARG A 117 9.77 -0.98 -0.93
N ILE A 118 8.46 -1.02 -1.15
CA ILE A 118 7.86 -1.31 -2.45
C ILE A 118 7.42 0.00 -3.09
N GLY A 119 7.52 0.11 -4.40
CA GLY A 119 6.83 1.17 -5.12
C GLY A 119 6.53 0.80 -6.56
N CYS A 120 5.57 1.52 -7.13
CA CYS A 120 5.18 1.34 -8.52
C CYS A 120 4.77 2.67 -9.15
N ALA A 121 4.99 2.76 -10.46
CA ALA A 121 4.53 3.86 -11.30
C ALA A 121 4.32 3.36 -12.74
#